data_AF-A0A1G9Y088-F1
#
_entry.id   AF-A0A1G9Y088-F1
#
_cell.length_a   1.000
_cell.length_b   1.000
_cell.length_c   1.000
_cell.angle_alpha   90.00
_cell.angle_beta   90.00
_cell.angle_gamma   90.00
#
_symmetry.space_group_name_H-M   'P 1'
#
loop_
_entity.id
_entity.type
_entity.pdbx_description
1 polymer ?
#
loop_
_entity_poly.entity_id
_entity_poly.type
_entity_poly.pdbx_seq_one_letter_code
_entity_poly.pdbx_strand_id
1 'polypeptide(L)'
;MSAQTRDAIFQQAGSGLSAPEVARRYGVHEGTVRAIWRKPNKRERTRGLHRFTEEDRQRALELRAQGKTFIEIGLELGFERSTVRKHLAEK
;
A
#
# COMPACT_ATOMS: atom_id res chain seq x y z
N MET A 1 -12.61 -9.78 17.52
CA MET A 1 -12.49 -10.29 16.14
C MET A 1 -11.03 -10.51 15.83
N SER A 2 -10.65 -11.76 15.58
CA SER A 2 -9.26 -12.15 15.30
C SER A 2 -8.81 -11.60 13.94
N ALA A 3 -7.53 -11.24 13.81
CA ALA A 3 -6.95 -10.72 12.58
C ALA A 3 -7.22 -11.64 11.36
N GLN A 4 -7.28 -12.95 11.62
CA GLN A 4 -7.53 -14.01 10.64
C GLN A 4 -8.88 -13.87 9.91
N THR A 5 -9.95 -13.47 10.59
CA THR A 5 -11.28 -13.31 9.97
C THR A 5 -11.31 -12.13 9.01
N ARG A 6 -10.56 -11.05 9.31
CA ARG A 6 -10.51 -9.86 8.46
C ARG A 6 -9.77 -10.13 7.16
N ASP A 7 -8.67 -10.87 7.25
CA ASP A 7 -7.87 -11.26 6.09
C ASP A 7 -8.64 -12.20 5.14
N ALA A 8 -9.37 -13.15 5.72
CA ALA A 8 -10.27 -14.02 4.96
C ALA A 8 -11.37 -13.23 4.21
N ILE A 9 -11.98 -12.22 4.85
CA ILE A 9 -12.97 -11.33 4.21
C ILE A 9 -12.34 -10.49 3.08
N PHE A 10 -11.08 -10.10 3.23
CA PHE A 10 -10.33 -9.35 2.21
C PHE A 10 -10.05 -10.21 0.97
N GLN A 11 -9.60 -11.46 1.16
CA GLN A 11 -9.39 -12.43 0.07
C GLN A 11 -10.67 -12.69 -0.74
N GLN A 12 -11.84 -12.66 -0.11
CA GLN A 12 -13.13 -12.86 -0.81
C GLN A 12 -13.56 -11.67 -1.68
N ALA A 13 -12.95 -10.48 -1.52
CA ALA A 13 -13.27 -9.31 -2.35
C ALA A 13 -12.93 -9.54 -3.84
N GLY A 14 -11.96 -10.41 -4.14
CA GLY A 14 -11.56 -10.77 -5.50
C GLY A 14 -12.31 -11.96 -6.11
N SER A 15 -13.16 -12.65 -5.32
CA SER A 15 -13.83 -13.89 -5.74
C SER A 15 -15.24 -13.68 -6.33
N GLY A 16 -15.67 -12.43 -6.56
CA GLY A 16 -16.98 -12.11 -7.15
C GLY A 16 -18.19 -12.27 -6.21
N LEU A 17 -17.97 -12.57 -4.93
CA LEU A 17 -19.02 -12.67 -3.92
C LEU A 17 -19.52 -11.28 -3.50
N SER A 18 -20.81 -11.17 -3.19
CA SER A 18 -21.41 -9.93 -2.69
C SER A 18 -21.15 -9.74 -1.19
N ALA A 19 -20.95 -8.49 -0.75
CA ALA A 19 -20.73 -8.13 0.66
C ALA A 19 -21.73 -8.76 1.67
N PRO A 20 -23.06 -8.81 1.41
CA PRO A 20 -24.01 -9.49 2.30
C PRO A 20 -23.80 -11.00 2.40
N GLU A 21 -23.31 -11.65 1.35
CA GLU A 21 -23.07 -13.09 1.32
C GLU A 21 -21.83 -13.46 2.15
N VAL A 22 -20.76 -12.67 2.00
CA VAL A 22 -19.56 -12.78 2.82
C VAL A 22 -19.89 -12.49 4.30
N ALA A 23 -20.75 -11.51 4.57
CA ALA A 23 -21.20 -11.19 5.93
C ALA A 23 -21.87 -12.41 6.61
N ARG A 24 -22.80 -13.07 5.91
CA ARG A 24 -23.46 -14.29 6.41
C ARG A 24 -22.50 -15.45 6.59
N ARG A 25 -21.59 -15.67 5.64
CA ARG A 25 -20.62 -16.77 5.67
C ARG A 25 -19.66 -16.72 6.86
N TYR A 26 -19.24 -15.51 7.23
CA TYR A 26 -18.27 -15.29 8.31
C TYR A 26 -18.92 -14.83 9.63
N GLY A 27 -20.25 -14.73 9.69
CA GLY A 27 -20.98 -14.26 10.87
C GLY A 27 -20.63 -12.82 11.26
N VAL A 28 -20.28 -11.97 10.29
CA VAL A 28 -19.89 -10.58 10.51
C VAL A 28 -20.95 -9.62 9.98
N HIS A 29 -20.99 -8.40 10.51
CA HIS A 29 -21.90 -7.38 10.00
C HIS A 29 -21.47 -6.90 8.60
N GLU A 30 -22.42 -6.62 7.70
CA GLU A 30 -22.13 -6.12 6.33
C GLU A 30 -21.27 -4.85 6.37
N GLY A 31 -21.50 -3.98 7.34
CA GLY A 31 -20.69 -2.78 7.56
C GLY A 31 -19.21 -3.09 7.83
N THR A 32 -18.90 -4.22 8.47
CA THR A 32 -17.51 -4.68 8.68
C THR A 32 -16.90 -5.16 7.37
N VAL A 33 -17.65 -5.89 6.53
CA VAL A 33 -17.20 -6.32 5.20
C VAL A 33 -16.89 -5.10 4.32
N ARG A 34 -17.83 -4.15 4.22
CA ARG A 34 -17.63 -2.90 3.47
C ARG A 34 -16.49 -2.06 4.04
N ALA A 35 -16.33 -2.02 5.37
CA ALA A 35 -15.22 -1.31 5.98
C ALA A 35 -13.87 -1.97 5.69
N ILE A 36 -13.78 -3.29 5.60
CA ILE A 36 -12.56 -4.03 5.22
C ILE A 36 -12.26 -3.80 3.74
N TRP A 37 -13.25 -3.93 2.86
CA TRP A 37 -13.09 -3.68 1.42
C TRP A 37 -12.80 -2.22 1.07
N ARG A 38 -13.26 -1.26 1.89
CA ARG A 38 -12.95 0.17 1.75
C ARG A 38 -11.65 0.57 2.44
N LYS A 39 -11.08 -0.29 3.30
CA LYS A 39 -9.83 -0.02 4.02
C LYS A 39 -8.51 -0.36 3.32
N PRO A 40 -8.39 -1.01 2.14
CA PRO A 40 -7.06 -1.28 1.57
C PRO A 40 -6.26 0.01 1.38
N ASN A 41 -6.91 1.12 0.99
CA ASN A 41 -6.24 2.42 0.79
C ASN A 41 -6.33 3.42 1.96
N LYS A 42 -6.97 3.08 3.10
CA LYS A 42 -7.14 4.08 4.18
C LYS A 42 -5.90 4.26 5.07
N ARG A 43 -4.77 3.61 4.75
CA ARG A 43 -3.46 3.92 5.32
C ARG A 43 -2.77 5.10 4.62
N GLU A 44 -3.21 5.48 3.42
CA GLU A 44 -2.63 6.62 2.67
C GLU A 44 -3.36 7.95 2.86
N ARG A 45 -4.45 7.98 3.66
CA ARG A 45 -5.21 9.21 3.89
C ARG A 45 -4.62 10.10 5.01
N THR A 46 -3.32 10.02 5.24
CA THR A 46 -2.61 11.02 6.07
C THR A 46 -2.05 12.09 5.15
N ARG A 47 -2.92 13.06 4.87
CA ARG A 47 -2.68 14.40 4.32
C ARG A 47 -1.21 14.85 4.39
N GLY A 48 -0.62 15.15 3.22
CA GLY A 48 0.35 16.25 3.09
C GLY A 48 1.82 15.91 2.88
N LEU A 49 2.25 14.65 2.97
CA LEU A 49 3.63 14.27 2.65
C LEU A 49 3.59 13.11 1.66
N HIS A 50 4.06 13.33 0.43
CA HIS A 50 4.45 12.26 -0.48
C HIS A 50 5.52 11.47 0.29
N ARG A 51 5.12 10.34 0.89
CA ARG A 51 5.98 9.55 1.77
C ARG A 51 6.68 8.54 0.88
N PHE A 52 8.00 8.42 1.02
CA PHE A 52 8.77 7.45 0.25
C PHE A 52 8.20 6.05 0.49
N THR A 53 7.52 5.50 -0.52
CA THR A 53 6.87 4.20 -0.42
C THR A 53 7.86 3.08 -0.76
N GLU A 54 7.46 1.83 -0.49
CA GLU A 54 8.26 0.68 -0.89
C GLU A 54 8.31 0.53 -2.42
N GLU A 55 7.25 0.93 -3.13
CA GLU A 55 7.23 1.04 -4.60
C GLU A 55 8.24 2.08 -5.11
N ASP A 56 8.31 3.25 -4.46
CA ASP A 56 9.33 4.27 -4.77
C ASP A 56 10.75 3.75 -4.51
N ARG A 57 10.95 2.94 -3.46
CA ARG A 57 12.24 2.31 -3.16
C ARG A 57 12.65 1.33 -4.26
N GLN A 58 11.72 0.50 -4.74
CA GLN A 58 11.98 -0.42 -5.84
C GLN A 58 12.33 0.34 -7.12
N ARG A 59 11.58 1.38 -7.47
CA ARG A 59 11.89 2.23 -8.63
C ARG A 59 13.24 2.92 -8.48
N ALA A 60 13.55 3.48 -7.31
CA ALA A 60 14.84 4.11 -7.05
C ALA A 60 16.01 3.15 -7.20
N LEU A 61 15.85 1.89 -6.77
CA LEU A 61 16.86 0.84 -6.94
C LEU A 61 17.04 0.44 -8.41
N GLU A 62 15.95 0.30 -9.16
CA GLU A 62 15.99 -0.02 -10.58
C GLU A 62 16.70 1.07 -11.39
N LEU A 63 16.38 2.34 -11.12
CA LEU A 63 17.03 3.47 -11.76
C LEU A 63 18.52 3.59 -11.40
N ARG A 64 18.87 3.25 -10.16
CA ARG A 64 20.27 3.17 -9.72
C ARG A 64 21.01 2.01 -10.40
N ALA A 65 20.34 0.89 -10.66
CA ALA A 65 20.90 -0.22 -11.42
C ALA A 65 21.13 0.15 -12.90
N GLN A 66 20.29 1.03 -13.45
CA GLN A 66 20.46 1.63 -14.78
C GLN A 66 21.59 2.68 -14.84
N GLY A 67 22.23 3.00 -13.71
CA GLY A 67 23.30 3.99 -13.64
C GLY A 67 22.84 5.44 -13.50
N LYS A 68 21.54 5.69 -13.24
CA LYS A 68 21.06 7.05 -12.96
C LYS A 68 21.60 7.58 -11.63
N THR A 69 21.85 8.88 -11.57
CA THR A 69 22.33 9.54 -10.35
C THR A 69 21.19 9.75 -9.34
N PHE A 70 21.52 9.90 -8.05
CA PHE A 70 20.52 10.18 -7.00
C PHE A 70 19.70 11.45 -7.25
N ILE A 71 20.23 12.39 -8.03
CA ILE A 71 19.53 13.63 -8.41
C ILE A 71 18.45 13.31 -9.45
N GLU A 72 18.80 12.54 -10.49
CA GLU A 72 17.86 12.12 -11.54
C GLU A 72 16.77 11.19 -10.99
N ILE A 73 17.14 10.27 -10.09
CA ILE A 73 16.20 9.40 -9.39
C ILE A 73 15.22 10.22 -8.56
N GLY A 74 15.71 11.25 -7.85
CA GLY A 74 14.86 12.16 -7.09
C GLY A 74 13.91 12.96 -7.98
N LEU A 75 14.40 13.48 -9.11
CA LEU A 75 13.58 14.19 -10.08
C LEU A 75 12.48 13.30 -10.67
N GLU A 76 12.80 12.05 -10.99
CA GLU A 76 11.85 11.10 -11.59
C GLU A 76 10.77 10.62 -10.61
N LEU A 77 11.12 10.54 -9.32
CA LEU A 77 10.21 10.12 -8.26
C LEU A 77 9.54 11.29 -7.52
N GLY A 78 9.93 12.54 -7.81
CA GLY A 78 9.43 13.74 -7.11
C GLY A 78 9.93 13.90 -5.67
N PHE A 79 11.13 13.39 -5.38
CA PHE A 79 11.78 13.50 -4.07
C PHE A 79 13.11 14.28 -4.15
N GLU A 80 13.46 14.96 -3.07
CA GLU A 80 14.78 15.57 -2.94
C GLU A 80 15.89 14.49 -2.89
N ARG A 81 17.06 14.81 -3.47
CA ARG A 81 18.26 13.95 -3.44
C ARG A 81 18.56 13.42 -2.03
N SER A 82 18.39 14.25 -1.00
CA SER A 82 18.66 13.89 0.40
C SER A 82 17.74 12.78 0.90
N THR A 83 16.49 12.78 0.47
CA THR A 83 15.46 11.78 0.81
C THR A 83 15.77 10.46 0.13
N VAL A 84 16.08 10.50 -1.16
CA VAL A 84 16.51 9.32 -1.93
C VAL A 84 17.77 8.70 -1.33
N ARG A 85 18.77 9.52 -0.96
CA ARG A 85 20.00 9.03 -0.33
C ARG A 85 19.72 8.36 1.02
N LYS A 86 18.89 8.96 1.89
CA LYS A 86 18.54 8.35 3.18
C LYS A 86 17.88 6.99 2.99
N HIS A 87 16.86 6.90 2.14
CA HIS A 87 16.11 5.67 1.93
C HIS A 87 16.86 4.56 1.17
N LEU A 88 17.84 4.92 0.33
CA LEU A 88 18.72 3.95 -0.33
C LEU A 88 19.94 3.55 0.52
N ALA A 89 20.37 4.40 1.46
CA ALA A 89 21.47 4.10 2.37
C ALA A 89 21.04 3.33 3.62
N GLU A 90 19.77 3.44 4.02
CA GLU A 90 19.16 2.54 5.00
C GLU A 90 19.06 1.14 4.38
N LYS A 91 20.00 0.27 4.74
CA LYS A 91 20.08 -1.14 4.35
C LYS A 91 19.45 -2.01 5.43
#